data_AF-A0A3L7NSC6-F1
#
_entry.id   AF-A0A3L7NSC6-F1
#
_cell.length_a   1.000
_cell.length_b   1.000
_cell.length_c   1.000
_cell.angle_alpha   90.00
_cell.angle_beta   90.00
_cell.angle_gamma   90.00
#
_symmetry.space_group_name_H-M   'P 1'
#
loop_
_entity.id
_entity.type
_entity.pdbx_description
1 polymer ?
#
loop_
_entity_poly.entity_id
_entity_poly.type
_entity_poly.pdbx_seq_one_letter_code
_entity_poly.pdbx_strand_id
1 'polypeptide(L)'
;MHDSPRMEVLPPTSLPFPRRPGAVRGWAHGWMVFLGIAAVAAASDLLTKSLLFARLGMPGEQPAVVIVPGTLMLETNLNEGALFGMGQGMGMVFAAVSCAAIVGILFMVSRPDTRSDAILLVALALITGGIIGNLWDRLGVPGLQWHAPLERLGDPVLAVRDWIHFKLEGVIDWPIFNLADTWLVIGAGLLLLASARAAPDLPAAGTDEGHKSDASDAMQKLERADDQK
;
A
#
# COMPACT_ATOMS: atom_id res chain seq x y z
N MET A 1 81.18 -4.82 -22.08
CA MET A 1 80.18 -5.90 -22.19
C MET A 1 79.62 -6.10 -20.80
N HIS A 2 78.56 -5.38 -20.44
CA HIS A 2 77.83 -5.56 -19.19
C HIS A 2 76.35 -5.37 -19.53
N ASP A 3 75.63 -6.48 -19.54
CA ASP A 3 74.20 -6.55 -19.79
C ASP A 3 73.53 -6.76 -18.43
N SER A 4 72.69 -5.80 -18.02
CA SER A 4 71.95 -5.87 -16.76
C SER A 4 70.59 -6.51 -17.01
N PRO A 5 70.14 -7.46 -16.16
CA PRO A 5 68.90 -8.18 -16.40
C PRO A 5 67.69 -7.24 -16.23
N ARG A 6 66.79 -7.22 -17.22
CA ARG A 6 65.48 -6.54 -17.13
C ARG A 6 64.62 -7.25 -16.09
N MET A 7 64.15 -6.51 -15.08
CA MET A 7 63.07 -6.98 -14.22
C MET A 7 61.75 -6.95 -14.98
N GLU A 8 61.18 -8.13 -15.21
CA GLU A 8 59.86 -8.34 -15.79
C GLU A 8 58.80 -7.97 -14.74
N VAL A 9 58.13 -6.84 -14.95
CA VAL A 9 57.02 -6.38 -14.09
C VAL A 9 55.78 -7.16 -14.49
N LEU A 10 55.36 -8.12 -13.66
CA LEU A 10 54.12 -8.85 -13.85
C LEU A 10 52.91 -7.88 -13.71
N PRO A 11 51.89 -7.97 -14.58
CA PRO A 11 50.71 -7.13 -14.48
C PRO A 11 49.89 -7.49 -13.22
N PRO A 12 49.15 -6.53 -12.63
CA PRO A 12 48.35 -6.77 -11.45
C PRO A 12 47.30 -7.84 -11.75
N THR A 13 47.38 -8.95 -11.01
CA THR A 13 46.39 -10.02 -11.04
C THR A 13 45.06 -9.47 -10.54
N SER A 14 44.11 -9.27 -11.43
CA SER A 14 42.73 -8.96 -11.04
C SER A 14 42.16 -10.20 -10.35
N LEU A 15 42.07 -10.16 -9.02
CA LEU A 15 41.36 -11.20 -8.28
C LEU A 15 39.90 -11.23 -8.77
N PRO A 16 39.36 -12.40 -9.13
CA PRO A 16 37.95 -12.52 -9.45
C PRO A 16 37.17 -12.25 -8.16
N PHE A 17 36.49 -11.10 -8.09
CA PHE A 17 35.49 -10.90 -7.04
C PHE A 17 34.47 -12.04 -7.13
N PRO A 18 34.26 -12.83 -6.06
CA PRO A 18 33.21 -13.84 -6.07
C PRO A 18 31.87 -13.11 -6.18
N ARG A 19 31.19 -13.25 -7.32
CA ARG A 19 29.77 -12.87 -7.42
C ARG A 19 29.02 -13.72 -6.39
N ARG A 20 28.56 -13.12 -5.30
CA ARG A 20 27.76 -13.83 -4.28
C ARG A 20 26.56 -14.49 -4.95
N PRO A 21 26.48 -15.83 -5.01
CA PRO A 21 25.28 -16.52 -5.49
C PRO A 21 24.26 -16.43 -4.35
N GLY A 22 23.34 -15.46 -4.44
CA GLY A 22 22.34 -15.25 -3.38
C GLY A 22 21.32 -14.14 -3.65
N ALA A 23 21.66 -13.14 -4.47
CA ALA A 23 20.78 -11.99 -4.73
C ALA A 23 19.49 -12.36 -5.50
N VAL A 24 19.56 -13.36 -6.39
CA VAL A 24 18.41 -13.76 -7.24
C VAL A 24 17.32 -14.46 -6.43
N ARG A 25 17.70 -15.19 -5.38
CA ARG A 25 16.75 -15.95 -4.54
C ARG A 25 15.88 -14.98 -3.74
N GLY A 26 16.45 -13.97 -3.07
CA GLY A 26 15.67 -12.96 -2.35
C GLY A 26 14.68 -12.17 -3.24
N TRP A 27 15.06 -11.94 -4.50
CA TRP A 27 14.25 -11.16 -5.44
C TRP A 27 12.94 -11.86 -5.85
N ALA A 28 13.00 -13.16 -6.17
CA ALA A 28 11.82 -13.93 -6.53
C ALA A 28 10.89 -14.16 -5.32
N HIS A 29 11.43 -14.31 -4.12
CA HIS A 29 10.63 -14.59 -2.92
C HIS A 29 9.72 -13.42 -2.54
N GLY A 30 10.21 -12.18 -2.61
CA GLY A 30 9.39 -10.99 -2.34
C GLY A 30 8.20 -10.86 -3.30
N TRP A 31 8.41 -11.13 -4.59
CA TRP A 31 7.32 -11.14 -5.56
C TRP A 31 6.31 -12.26 -5.32
N MET A 32 6.76 -13.48 -5.00
CA MET A 32 5.87 -14.59 -4.67
C MET A 32 5.01 -14.29 -3.45
N VAL A 33 5.58 -13.69 -2.41
CA VAL A 33 4.85 -13.27 -1.20
C VAL A 33 3.83 -12.18 -1.54
N PHE A 34 4.25 -11.13 -2.26
CA PHE A 34 3.37 -10.05 -2.68
C PHE A 34 2.19 -10.56 -3.51
N LEU A 35 2.47 -11.32 -4.57
CA LEU A 35 1.44 -11.87 -5.46
C LEU A 35 0.53 -12.86 -4.73
N GLY A 36 1.10 -13.68 -3.83
CA GLY A 36 0.31 -14.62 -3.02
C GLY A 36 -0.69 -13.90 -2.12
N ILE A 37 -0.25 -12.88 -1.39
CA ILE A 37 -1.13 -12.10 -0.51
C ILE A 37 -2.18 -11.34 -1.32
N ALA A 38 -1.78 -10.66 -2.41
CA ALA A 38 -2.70 -9.93 -3.27
C ALA A 38 -3.76 -10.85 -3.89
N ALA A 39 -3.35 -12.05 -4.34
CA ALA A 39 -4.26 -13.05 -4.89
C ALA A 39 -5.23 -13.58 -3.84
N VAL A 40 -4.78 -13.90 -2.63
CA VAL A 40 -5.67 -14.35 -1.54
C VAL A 40 -6.66 -13.25 -1.14
N ALA A 41 -6.20 -12.01 -1.00
CA ALA A 41 -7.05 -10.86 -0.69
C ALA A 41 -8.13 -10.67 -1.78
N ALA A 42 -7.74 -10.61 -3.06
CA ALA A 42 -8.69 -10.48 -4.17
C ALA A 42 -9.64 -11.68 -4.26
N ALA A 43 -9.13 -12.91 -4.15
CA ALA A 43 -9.95 -14.12 -4.22
C ALA A 43 -10.98 -14.17 -3.08
N SER A 44 -10.58 -13.83 -1.85
CA SER A 44 -11.51 -13.79 -0.71
C SER A 44 -12.66 -12.79 -0.93
N ASP A 45 -12.37 -11.62 -1.50
CA ASP A 45 -13.39 -10.63 -1.83
C ASP A 45 -14.33 -11.13 -2.95
N LEU A 46 -13.76 -11.58 -4.07
CA LEU A 46 -14.55 -12.02 -5.23
C LEU A 46 -15.41 -13.25 -4.91
N LEU A 47 -14.88 -14.20 -4.12
CA LEU A 47 -15.62 -15.39 -3.70
C LEU A 47 -16.77 -15.01 -2.76
N THR A 48 -16.52 -14.15 -1.77
CA THR A 48 -17.58 -13.75 -0.83
C THR A 48 -18.65 -12.91 -1.50
N LYS A 49 -18.30 -11.94 -2.35
CA LYS A 49 -19.27 -11.18 -3.16
C LYS A 49 -20.15 -12.11 -4.00
N SER A 50 -19.54 -13.08 -4.68
CA SER A 50 -20.27 -14.03 -5.52
C SER A 50 -21.20 -14.92 -4.69
N LEU A 51 -20.74 -15.41 -3.53
CA LEU A 51 -21.55 -16.21 -2.62
C LEU A 51 -22.75 -15.42 -2.07
N LEU A 52 -22.52 -14.19 -1.63
CA LEU A 52 -23.55 -13.37 -1.00
C LEU A 52 -24.60 -12.91 -2.02
N PHE A 53 -24.18 -12.47 -3.21
CA PHE A 53 -25.12 -12.10 -4.27
C PHE A 53 -25.88 -13.31 -4.83
N ALA A 54 -25.26 -14.49 -4.89
CA ALA A 54 -25.99 -15.71 -5.26
C ALA A 54 -27.04 -16.13 -4.22
N ARG A 55 -26.79 -15.84 -2.94
CA ARG A 55 -27.67 -16.24 -1.84
C ARG A 55 -28.78 -15.22 -1.54
N LEU A 56 -28.44 -13.94 -1.54
CA LEU A 56 -29.34 -12.84 -1.14
C LEU A 56 -29.91 -12.09 -2.36
N GLY A 57 -29.43 -12.38 -3.56
CA GLY A 57 -29.87 -11.70 -4.76
C GLY A 57 -29.38 -10.26 -4.83
N MET A 58 -29.99 -9.52 -5.76
CA MET A 58 -29.74 -8.09 -5.93
C MET A 58 -30.31 -7.28 -4.74
N PRO A 59 -29.85 -6.03 -4.52
CA PRO A 59 -30.29 -5.23 -3.37
C PRO A 59 -31.83 -5.18 -3.24
N GLY A 60 -32.33 -5.52 -2.06
CA GLY A 60 -33.76 -5.53 -1.74
C GLY A 60 -34.55 -6.78 -2.17
N GLU A 61 -33.94 -7.76 -2.83
CA GLU A 61 -34.64 -9.01 -3.22
C GLU A 61 -34.86 -9.96 -2.04
N GLN A 62 -33.92 -10.01 -1.09
CA GLN A 62 -34.02 -10.82 0.12
C GLN A 62 -33.80 -9.95 1.36
N PRO A 63 -34.40 -10.30 2.51
CA PRO A 63 -34.13 -9.62 3.76
C PRO A 63 -32.68 -9.86 4.20
N ALA A 64 -32.13 -8.87 4.92
CA ALA A 64 -30.80 -8.97 5.51
C ALA A 64 -30.70 -10.17 6.48
N VAL A 65 -29.55 -10.85 6.46
CA VAL A 65 -29.25 -11.92 7.41
C VAL A 65 -28.61 -11.32 8.66
N VAL A 66 -29.35 -11.32 9.76
CA VAL A 66 -28.86 -10.82 11.05
C VAL A 66 -27.86 -11.82 11.64
N ILE A 67 -26.61 -11.39 11.84
CA ILE A 67 -25.56 -12.17 12.51
C ILE A 67 -25.50 -11.82 13.99
N VAL A 68 -25.50 -10.52 14.30
CA VAL A 68 -25.58 -9.98 15.66
C VAL A 68 -26.70 -8.94 15.68
N PRO A 69 -27.80 -9.16 16.44
CA PRO A 69 -28.90 -8.22 16.51
C PRO A 69 -28.45 -6.80 16.87
N GLY A 70 -28.89 -5.81 16.11
CA GLY A 70 -28.54 -4.40 16.31
C GLY A 70 -27.07 -4.06 16.00
N THR A 71 -26.27 -4.99 15.47
CA THR A 71 -24.83 -4.76 15.24
C THR A 71 -24.30 -5.20 13.88
N LEU A 72 -24.54 -6.44 13.46
CA LEU A 72 -23.93 -6.99 12.26
C LEU A 72 -24.94 -7.76 11.44
N MET A 73 -25.06 -7.38 10.17
CA MET A 73 -26.00 -7.97 9.21
C MET A 73 -25.27 -8.21 7.88
N LEU A 74 -25.75 -9.19 7.12
CA LEU A 74 -25.35 -9.41 5.74
C LEU A 74 -26.48 -8.95 4.82
N GLU A 75 -26.23 -7.96 3.99
CA GLU A 75 -27.23 -7.31 3.14
C GLU A 75 -26.57 -6.82 1.86
N THR A 76 -27.11 -7.17 0.69
CA THR A 76 -26.51 -6.81 -0.60
C THR A 76 -26.77 -5.35 -0.95
N ASN A 77 -25.71 -4.66 -1.38
CA ASN A 77 -25.75 -3.28 -1.85
C ASN A 77 -24.88 -3.10 -3.10
N LEU A 78 -25.24 -2.14 -3.95
CA LEU A 78 -24.46 -1.76 -5.13
C LEU A 78 -23.96 -0.33 -5.00
N ASN A 79 -22.65 -0.15 -4.93
CA ASN A 79 -22.01 1.15 -4.74
C ASN A 79 -21.37 1.66 -6.04
N GLU A 80 -21.99 2.67 -6.65
CA GLU A 80 -21.48 3.34 -7.86
C GLU A 80 -20.45 4.44 -7.53
N GLY A 81 -20.32 4.79 -6.25
CA GLY A 81 -19.42 5.82 -5.74
C GLY A 81 -18.10 5.26 -5.20
N ALA A 82 -17.46 6.09 -4.39
CA ALA A 82 -16.35 5.74 -3.50
C ALA A 82 -16.88 5.53 -2.07
N LEU A 83 -16.08 5.89 -1.06
CA LEU A 83 -16.47 5.82 0.34
C LEU A 83 -17.61 6.82 0.64
N PHE A 84 -18.56 6.42 1.50
CA PHE A 84 -19.74 7.21 1.89
C PHE A 84 -20.63 7.65 0.71
N GLY A 85 -20.57 6.91 -0.41
CA GLY A 85 -21.33 7.22 -1.61
C GLY A 85 -20.90 8.51 -2.32
N MET A 86 -19.71 9.05 -2.05
CA MET A 86 -19.20 10.21 -2.79
C MET A 86 -18.86 9.84 -4.24
N GLY A 87 -19.21 10.72 -5.20
CA GLY A 87 -18.89 10.51 -6.61
C GLY A 87 -19.75 9.45 -7.29
N GLN A 88 -21.03 9.34 -6.93
CA GLN A 88 -21.99 8.48 -7.65
C GLN A 88 -21.94 8.73 -9.15
N GLY A 89 -21.97 7.64 -9.95
CA GLY A 89 -21.87 7.70 -11.40
C GLY A 89 -20.45 7.88 -11.95
N MET A 90 -19.43 8.07 -11.10
CA MET A 90 -18.02 8.18 -11.52
C MET A 90 -17.28 6.83 -11.53
N GLY A 91 -18.00 5.70 -11.62
CA GLY A 91 -17.43 4.35 -11.57
C GLY A 91 -16.22 4.14 -12.50
N MET A 92 -16.27 4.68 -13.72
CA MET A 92 -15.15 4.60 -14.68
C MET A 92 -13.93 5.44 -14.30
N VAL A 93 -14.12 6.58 -13.61
CA VAL A 93 -13.01 7.36 -13.07
C VAL A 93 -12.32 6.58 -11.96
N PHE A 94 -13.09 5.94 -11.07
CA PHE A 94 -12.51 5.08 -10.03
C PHE A 94 -11.80 3.86 -10.62
N ALA A 95 -12.30 3.28 -11.70
CA ALA A 95 -11.60 2.22 -12.43
C ALA A 95 -10.25 2.71 -12.98
N ALA A 96 -10.21 3.90 -13.59
CA ALA A 96 -8.97 4.48 -14.10
C ALA A 96 -7.95 4.76 -12.98
N VAL A 97 -8.39 5.33 -11.86
CA VAL A 97 -7.55 5.56 -10.67
C VAL A 97 -7.03 4.24 -10.10
N SER A 98 -7.87 3.20 -10.05
CA SER A 98 -7.49 1.85 -9.61
C SER A 98 -6.36 1.27 -10.47
N CYS A 99 -6.47 1.37 -11.80
CA CYS A 99 -5.41 0.95 -12.72
C CYS A 99 -4.12 1.73 -12.48
N ALA A 100 -4.19 3.05 -12.33
CA ALA A 100 -3.03 3.89 -12.04
C ALA A 100 -2.37 3.52 -10.71
N ALA A 101 -3.17 3.25 -9.67
CA ALA A 101 -2.69 2.81 -8.36
C ALA A 101 -1.98 1.45 -8.43
N ILE A 102 -2.55 0.47 -9.14
CA ILE A 102 -1.89 -0.84 -9.35
C ILE A 102 -0.53 -0.64 -10.02
N VAL A 103 -0.45 0.16 -11.10
CA VAL A 103 0.82 0.46 -11.78
C VAL A 103 1.83 1.11 -10.82
N GLY A 104 1.40 2.10 -10.04
CA GLY A 104 2.23 2.76 -9.03
C GLY A 104 2.76 1.79 -7.97
N ILE A 105 1.91 0.90 -7.46
CA ILE A 105 2.30 -0.12 -6.49
C ILE A 105 3.29 -1.12 -7.10
N LEU A 106 3.04 -1.62 -8.31
CA LEU A 106 3.97 -2.53 -8.98
C LEU A 106 5.33 -1.86 -9.22
N PHE A 107 5.34 -0.58 -9.55
CA PHE A 107 6.57 0.20 -9.64
C PHE A 107 7.27 0.32 -8.28
N MET A 108 6.55 0.59 -7.18
CA MET A 108 7.14 0.61 -5.83
C MET A 108 7.73 -0.75 -5.43
N VAL A 109 6.99 -1.83 -5.65
CA VAL A 109 7.41 -3.22 -5.36
C VAL A 109 8.56 -3.65 -6.29
N SER A 110 8.74 -3.00 -7.44
CA SER A 110 9.91 -3.26 -8.29
C SER A 110 11.24 -2.90 -7.62
N ARG A 111 11.24 -2.02 -6.60
CA ARG A 111 12.42 -1.61 -5.84
C ARG A 111 12.80 -2.67 -4.80
N PRO A 112 14.06 -3.14 -4.73
CA PRO A 112 14.50 -4.15 -3.77
C PRO A 112 14.20 -3.80 -2.31
N ASP A 113 14.43 -2.55 -1.92
CA ASP A 113 14.25 -2.09 -0.54
C ASP A 113 12.78 -2.23 -0.08
N THR A 114 11.83 -1.91 -0.98
CA THR A 114 10.39 -2.13 -0.74
C THR A 114 10.07 -3.61 -0.49
N ARG A 115 10.72 -4.52 -1.23
CA ARG A 115 10.45 -5.97 -1.11
C ARG A 115 11.11 -6.60 0.11
N SER A 116 12.17 -6.00 0.64
CA SER A 116 12.80 -6.48 1.87
C SER A 116 12.08 -6.02 3.14
N ASP A 117 11.29 -4.95 3.07
CA ASP A 117 10.42 -4.53 4.17
C ASP A 117 9.12 -5.35 4.16
N ALA A 118 8.99 -6.27 5.11
CA ALA A 118 7.84 -7.15 5.21
C ALA A 118 6.52 -6.40 5.43
N ILE A 119 6.52 -5.31 6.22
CA ILE A 119 5.27 -4.59 6.53
C ILE A 119 4.83 -3.79 5.32
N LEU A 120 5.77 -3.09 4.68
CA LEU A 120 5.48 -2.36 3.46
C LEU A 120 5.00 -3.30 2.35
N LEU A 121 5.65 -4.47 2.21
CA LEU A 121 5.26 -5.47 1.21
C LEU A 121 3.85 -6.02 1.45
N VAL A 122 3.50 -6.36 2.70
CA VAL A 122 2.16 -6.83 3.08
C VAL A 122 1.13 -5.72 2.87
N ALA A 123 1.44 -4.48 3.27
CA ALA A 123 0.56 -3.32 3.07
C ALA A 123 0.20 -3.14 1.59
N LEU A 124 1.22 -3.10 0.72
CA LEU A 124 1.04 -2.94 -0.72
C LEU A 124 0.29 -4.13 -1.35
N ALA A 125 0.53 -5.35 -0.87
CA ALA A 125 -0.16 -6.54 -1.37
C ALA A 125 -1.66 -6.54 -1.02
N LEU A 126 -2.01 -6.20 0.24
CA LEU A 126 -3.41 -6.09 0.67
C LEU A 126 -4.14 -4.97 -0.09
N ILE A 127 -3.49 -3.80 -0.24
CA ILE A 127 -4.05 -2.71 -1.05
C ILE A 127 -4.28 -3.18 -2.49
N THR A 128 -3.31 -3.86 -3.09
CA THR A 128 -3.45 -4.37 -4.47
C THR A 128 -4.61 -5.35 -4.60
N GLY A 129 -4.75 -6.30 -3.67
CA GLY A 129 -5.86 -7.25 -3.66
C GLY A 129 -7.22 -6.57 -3.51
N GLY A 130 -7.32 -5.58 -2.62
CA GLY A 130 -8.53 -4.76 -2.46
C GLY A 130 -8.87 -3.94 -3.70
N ILE A 131 -7.87 -3.30 -4.33
CA ILE A 131 -8.07 -2.58 -5.60
C ILE A 131 -8.60 -3.53 -6.67
N ILE A 132 -8.00 -4.72 -6.83
CA ILE A 132 -8.41 -5.70 -7.84
C ILE A 132 -9.87 -6.15 -7.62
N GLY A 133 -10.25 -6.48 -6.37
CA GLY A 133 -11.62 -6.91 -6.07
C GLY A 133 -12.67 -5.86 -6.40
N ASN A 134 -12.38 -4.59 -6.08
CA ASN A 134 -13.26 -3.46 -6.37
C ASN A 134 -13.22 -2.99 -7.83
N LEU A 135 -12.10 -3.17 -8.54
CA LEU A 135 -11.97 -2.89 -9.97
C LEU A 135 -12.74 -3.92 -10.80
N TRP A 136 -12.70 -5.20 -10.41
CA TRP A 136 -13.42 -6.29 -11.08
C TRP A 136 -14.91 -5.99 -11.24
N ASP A 137 -15.55 -5.52 -10.17
CA ASP A 137 -16.96 -5.16 -10.18
C ASP A 137 -17.23 -3.90 -11.02
N ARG A 138 -16.38 -2.87 -10.90
CA ARG A 138 -16.51 -1.62 -11.69
C ARG A 138 -16.37 -1.83 -13.19
N LEU A 139 -15.64 -2.86 -13.61
CA LEU A 139 -15.53 -3.27 -15.01
C LEU A 139 -16.73 -4.11 -15.49
N GLY A 140 -17.71 -4.38 -14.62
CA GLY A 140 -18.91 -5.15 -14.97
C GLY A 140 -18.64 -6.65 -15.17
N VAL A 141 -17.47 -7.16 -14.75
CA VAL A 141 -17.08 -8.55 -14.98
C VAL A 141 -18.05 -9.57 -14.36
N PRO A 142 -18.70 -9.32 -13.20
CA PRO A 142 -19.73 -10.22 -12.69
C PRO A 142 -20.93 -10.43 -13.62
N GLY A 143 -21.14 -9.56 -14.61
CA GLY A 143 -22.23 -9.69 -15.58
C GLY A 143 -23.63 -9.47 -14.98
N LEU A 144 -23.72 -8.74 -13.87
CA LEU A 144 -25.00 -8.40 -13.26
C LEU A 144 -25.75 -7.33 -14.06
N GLN A 145 -27.07 -7.37 -13.99
CA GLN A 145 -27.96 -6.38 -14.60
C GLN A 145 -28.81 -5.72 -13.52
N TRP A 146 -29.06 -4.43 -13.68
CA TRP A 146 -29.94 -3.69 -12.78
C TRP A 146 -31.37 -4.25 -12.84
N HIS A 147 -31.95 -4.55 -11.68
CA HIS A 147 -33.35 -4.94 -11.52
C HIS A 147 -34.23 -3.76 -11.07
N ALA A 148 -33.61 -2.68 -10.60
CA ALA A 148 -34.23 -1.44 -10.18
C ALA A 148 -33.21 -0.28 -10.20
N PRO A 149 -33.66 0.99 -10.30
CA PRO A 149 -35.03 1.39 -10.60
C PRO A 149 -35.39 1.12 -12.08
N LEU A 150 -36.66 1.31 -12.46
CA LEU A 150 -37.18 0.90 -13.78
C LEU A 150 -36.41 1.54 -14.96
N GLU A 151 -35.85 2.73 -14.77
CA GLU A 151 -35.12 3.46 -15.79
C GLU A 151 -33.81 2.77 -16.21
N ARG A 152 -33.30 1.86 -15.37
CA ARG A 152 -32.05 1.12 -15.60
C ARG A 152 -32.28 -0.37 -15.80
N LEU A 153 -33.53 -0.81 -15.87
CA LEU A 153 -33.86 -2.22 -15.89
C LEU A 153 -33.13 -2.94 -17.05
N GLY A 154 -32.28 -3.92 -16.72
CA GLY A 154 -31.48 -4.69 -17.67
C GLY A 154 -30.12 -4.08 -18.03
N ASP A 155 -29.84 -2.84 -17.64
CA ASP A 155 -28.53 -2.20 -17.85
C ASP A 155 -27.43 -2.96 -17.10
N PRO A 156 -26.19 -3.00 -17.62
CA PRO A 156 -25.08 -3.61 -16.91
C PRO A 156 -24.76 -2.86 -15.61
N VAL A 157 -24.48 -3.62 -14.56
CA VAL A 157 -24.05 -3.07 -13.27
C VAL A 157 -22.55 -2.82 -13.30
N LEU A 158 -22.17 -1.54 -13.27
CA LEU A 158 -20.78 -1.06 -13.16
C LEU A 158 -20.52 -0.48 -11.76
N ALA A 159 -20.97 -1.23 -10.74
CA ALA A 159 -20.97 -0.83 -9.34
C ALA A 159 -20.29 -1.91 -8.49
N VAL A 160 -19.69 -1.50 -7.38
CA VAL A 160 -19.08 -2.42 -6.41
C VAL A 160 -20.16 -3.18 -5.65
N ARG A 161 -19.96 -4.49 -5.46
CA ARG A 161 -20.85 -5.35 -4.69
C ARG A 161 -20.50 -5.31 -3.20
N ASP A 162 -21.32 -4.64 -2.40
CA ASP A 162 -21.14 -4.55 -0.95
C ASP A 162 -22.10 -5.50 -0.23
N TRP A 163 -21.69 -6.00 0.95
CA TRP A 163 -22.51 -6.98 1.67
C TRP A 163 -22.37 -7.01 3.20
N ILE A 164 -21.38 -6.32 3.78
CA ILE A 164 -21.15 -6.27 5.23
C ILE A 164 -21.79 -5.00 5.78
N HIS A 165 -22.87 -5.14 6.53
CA HIS A 165 -23.59 -4.03 7.15
C HIS A 165 -23.31 -4.03 8.66
N PHE A 166 -22.50 -3.06 9.10
CA PHE A 166 -22.23 -2.80 10.50
C PHE A 166 -23.08 -1.62 10.99
N LYS A 167 -23.71 -1.79 12.14
CA LYS A 167 -24.53 -0.78 12.78
C LYS A 167 -24.26 -0.81 14.28
N LEU A 168 -24.52 0.29 14.97
CA LEU A 168 -24.71 0.28 16.42
C LEU A 168 -25.98 1.07 16.67
N GLU A 169 -27.04 0.36 17.05
CA GLU A 169 -28.38 0.93 17.17
C GLU A 169 -28.39 2.19 18.07
N GLY A 170 -28.95 3.28 17.54
CA GLY A 170 -28.97 4.58 18.23
C GLY A 170 -27.65 5.37 18.22
N VAL A 171 -26.56 4.83 17.66
CA VAL A 171 -25.24 5.47 17.65
C VAL A 171 -24.73 5.73 16.24
N ILE A 172 -24.61 4.69 15.41
CA ILE A 172 -24.05 4.81 14.06
C ILE A 172 -24.64 3.77 13.12
N ASP A 173 -24.87 4.17 11.88
CA ASP A 173 -25.23 3.30 10.77
C ASP A 173 -24.09 3.40 9.75
N TRP A 174 -23.21 2.39 9.70
CA TRP A 174 -21.99 2.46 8.91
C TRP A 174 -22.28 2.02 7.47
N PRO A 175 -21.73 2.71 6.45
CA PRO A 175 -21.95 2.32 5.06
C PRO A 175 -21.60 0.86 4.82
N ILE A 176 -22.46 0.14 4.11
CA ILE A 176 -22.24 -1.26 3.75
C ILE A 176 -20.94 -1.35 2.93
N PHE A 177 -20.08 -2.29 3.28
CA PHE A 177 -18.75 -2.46 2.67
C PHE A 177 -18.47 -3.93 2.34
N ASN A 178 -17.29 -4.22 1.83
CA ASN A 178 -16.86 -5.58 1.48
C ASN A 178 -15.45 -5.92 2.00
N LEU A 179 -14.94 -7.10 1.62
CA LEU A 179 -13.60 -7.50 2.05
C LEU A 179 -12.50 -6.73 1.32
N ALA A 180 -12.69 -6.35 0.05
CA ALA A 180 -11.76 -5.46 -0.64
C ALA A 180 -11.56 -4.14 0.13
N ASP A 181 -12.62 -3.51 0.64
CA ASP A 181 -12.52 -2.31 1.47
C ASP A 181 -11.79 -2.58 2.80
N THR A 182 -12.06 -3.73 3.40
CA THR A 182 -11.36 -4.18 4.61
C THR A 182 -9.84 -4.31 4.36
N TRP A 183 -9.44 -4.91 3.24
CA TRP A 183 -8.03 -5.04 2.84
C TRP A 183 -7.38 -3.69 2.54
N LEU A 184 -8.12 -2.76 1.92
CA LEU A 184 -7.68 -1.39 1.68
C LEU A 184 -7.40 -0.67 3.00
N VAL A 185 -8.31 -0.75 3.97
CA VAL A 185 -8.16 -0.10 5.29
C VAL A 185 -7.00 -0.71 6.08
N ILE A 186 -6.91 -2.04 6.15
CA ILE A 186 -5.80 -2.71 6.84
C ILE A 186 -4.48 -2.36 6.17
N GLY A 187 -4.41 -2.43 4.84
CA GLY A 187 -3.21 -2.09 4.08
C GLY A 187 -2.80 -0.63 4.25
N ALA A 188 -3.74 0.31 4.25
CA ALA A 188 -3.47 1.71 4.55
C ALA A 188 -2.93 1.91 5.97
N GLY A 189 -3.51 1.23 6.96
CA GLY A 189 -3.00 1.24 8.34
C GLY A 189 -1.57 0.70 8.46
N LEU A 190 -1.26 -0.38 7.75
CA LEU A 190 0.10 -0.92 7.68
C LEU A 190 1.07 0.01 6.95
N LEU A 191 0.62 0.71 5.91
CA LEU A 191 1.43 1.71 5.20
C LEU A 191 1.77 2.89 6.11
N LEU A 192 0.81 3.38 6.90
CA LEU A 192 1.05 4.40 7.92
C LEU A 192 2.06 3.92 8.97
N LEU A 193 1.92 2.67 9.43
CA LEU A 193 2.84 2.07 10.38
C LEU A 193 4.26 1.92 9.81
N ALA A 194 4.40 1.51 8.54
CA ALA A 194 5.69 1.44 7.86
C ALA A 194 6.35 2.83 7.75
N SER A 195 5.56 3.84 7.36
CA SER A 195 6.02 5.23 7.26
C SER A 195 6.50 5.78 8.62
N ALA A 196 5.76 5.52 9.69
CA ALA A 196 6.13 5.99 11.03
C ALA A 196 7.43 5.37 11.56
N ARG A 197 7.78 4.14 11.14
CA ARG A 197 9.06 3.48 11.49
C ARG A 197 10.25 4.00 10.70
N ALA A 198 9.99 4.60 9.54
CA ALA A 198 11.01 5.13 8.65
C ALA A 198 11.40 6.59 8.97
N ALA A 199 10.75 7.23 9.94
CA ALA A 199 11.10 8.58 10.36
C ALA A 199 12.55 8.61 10.88
N PRO A 200 13.42 9.50 10.38
CA PRO A 200 14.78 9.64 10.91
C PRO A 200 14.71 10.11 12.36
N ASP A 201 15.64 9.61 13.19
CA ASP A 201 16.01 10.29 14.42
C ASP A 201 16.31 11.75 14.05
N LEU A 202 15.49 12.69 14.53
CA LEU A 202 15.86 14.10 14.47
C LEU A 202 17.26 14.20 15.07
N PRO A 203 18.25 14.82 14.40
CA PRO A 203 19.51 15.11 15.04
C PRO A 203 19.17 15.82 16.35
N ALA A 204 19.52 15.20 17.49
CA ALA A 204 19.44 15.88 18.77
C ALA A 204 20.07 17.23 18.54
N ALA A 205 19.29 18.31 18.71
CA ALA A 205 19.73 19.67 18.46
C ALA A 205 21.09 19.80 19.15
N GLY A 206 22.14 19.85 18.34
CA GLY A 206 23.50 19.90 18.84
C GLY A 206 23.55 21.13 19.72
N THR A 207 23.72 20.92 21.02
CA THR A 207 24.26 21.95 21.88
C THR A 207 25.63 22.24 21.30
N ASP A 208 25.69 23.28 20.47
CA ASP A 208 26.89 23.86 19.92
C ASP A 208 27.71 24.45 21.08
N GLU A 209 28.38 23.56 21.82
CA GLU A 209 29.41 23.94 22.78
C GLU A 209 30.79 24.08 22.10
N GLY A 210 30.88 23.82 20.79
CA GLY A 210 32.12 23.93 20.01
C GLY A 210 32.45 25.37 19.59
N HIS A 211 31.45 26.21 19.32
CA HIS A 211 31.71 27.55 18.75
C HIS A 211 32.04 28.65 19.78
N LYS A 212 31.81 28.41 21.08
CA LYS A 212 32.11 29.42 22.13
C LYS A 212 33.59 29.44 22.55
N SER A 213 34.33 28.35 22.34
CA SER A 213 35.76 28.26 22.68
C SER A 213 36.60 29.22 21.83
N ASP A 214 36.38 29.20 20.51
CA ASP A 214 37.21 29.97 19.58
C ASP A 214 36.94 31.47 19.65
N ALA A 215 35.70 31.88 19.92
CA ALA A 215 35.35 33.30 20.09
C ALA A 215 35.89 33.87 21.40
N SER A 216 35.87 33.09 22.49
CA SER A 216 36.42 33.49 23.79
C SER A 216 37.96 33.58 23.77
N ASP A 217 38.62 32.64 23.08
CA ASP A 217 40.08 32.64 22.93
C ASP A 217 40.56 33.76 21.99
N ALA A 218 39.78 34.11 20.96
CA ALA A 218 40.08 35.23 20.09
C ALA A 218 39.92 36.58 20.82
N MET A 219 38.89 36.74 21.66
CA MET A 219 38.70 37.95 22.48
C MET A 219 39.80 38.10 23.54
N GLN A 220 40.20 37.03 24.23
CA GLN A 220 41.30 37.11 25.21
C GLN A 220 42.66 37.42 24.55
N LYS A 221 42.89 37.01 23.31
CA LYS A 221 44.11 37.36 22.57
C LYS A 221 44.12 38.82 22.11
N LEU A 222 42.96 39.40 21.81
CA LEU A 222 42.83 40.81 21.45
C LEU A 222 43.01 41.72 22.66
N GLU A 223 42.41 41.40 23.81
CA GLU A 223 42.57 42.21 25.04
C GLU A 223 44.03 42.23 25.54
N ARG A 224 44.76 41.12 25.42
CA ARG A 224 46.19 41.06 25.82
C ARG A 224 47.13 41.83 24.87
N ALA A 225 46.69 42.15 23.66
CA ALA A 225 47.51 42.87 22.68
C ALA A 225 47.43 44.40 22.85
N ASP A 226 46.33 44.91 23.43
CA ASP A 226 46.16 46.35 23.70
C ASP A 226 46.84 46.79 25.02
N ASP A 227 46.99 45.89 26.00
CA ASP A 227 47.68 46.18 27.28
C ASP A 227 49.23 46.28 27.17
N GLN A 228 49.81 46.03 25.98
CA GLN A 228 51.26 46.09 25.73
C GLN A 228 51.72 47.29 24.89
N LYS A 229 50.87 48.31 24.71
CA LYS A 229 51.23 49.61 24.11
C LYS A 229 51.17 50.74 25.12
#